data_AF-A0A7W6BL07-F1
#
_entry.id   AF-A0A7W6BL07-F1
#
_cell.length_a   1.000
_cell.length_b   1.000
_cell.length_c   1.000
_cell.angle_alpha   90.00
_cell.angle_beta   90.00
_cell.angle_gamma   90.00
#
_symmetry.space_group_name_H-M   'P 1'
#
loop_
_entity.id
_entity.type
_entity.pdbx_description
1 polymer ?
#
loop_
_entity_poly.entity_id
_entity_poly.type
_entity_poly.pdbx_seq_one_letter_code
_entity_poly.pdbx_strand_id
1 'polypeptide(L)' 'MPFGGFKQSGIGREGGVEGLAPFLETKTILLDGMPSQI' A
#
# COMPACT_ATOMS: atom_id res chain seq x y z
N MET A 1 -0.70 9.38 11.45
CA MET A 1 -2.12 9.32 11.03
C MET A 1 -2.19 9.81 9.60
N PRO A 2 -2.75 9.06 8.64
CA PRO A 2 -2.85 9.49 7.25
C PRO A 2 -3.83 10.66 7.09
N PHE A 3 -3.56 11.59 6.17
CA PHE A 3 -4.37 12.78 5.91
C PHE A 3 -4.93 12.75 4.48
N GLY A 4 -6.13 13.26 4.24
CA GLY A 4 -6.64 13.37 2.87
C GLY A 4 -8.08 13.87 2.78
N GLY A 5 -8.52 14.06 1.55
CA GLY A 5 -9.82 14.65 1.23
C GLY A 5 -11.00 13.68 1.36
N PHE A 6 -12.20 14.26 1.25
CA PHE A 6 -13.45 13.54 1.10
C PHE A 6 -14.38 14.32 0.15
N LYS A 7 -14.92 13.64 -0.87
CA LYS A 7 -15.79 14.22 -1.89
C LYS A 7 -15.10 15.38 -2.62
N GLN A 8 -15.64 16.60 -2.50
CA GLN A 8 -15.19 17.76 -3.26
C GLN A 8 -13.85 18.34 -2.75
N SER A 9 -13.36 17.93 -1.58
CA SER A 9 -12.00 18.26 -1.13
C SER A 9 -10.92 17.32 -1.69
N GLY A 10 -11.29 16.35 -2.53
CA GLY A 10 -10.40 15.35 -3.12
C GLY A 10 -10.65 13.93 -2.59
N ILE A 11 -10.01 12.95 -3.22
CA ILE A 11 -10.05 11.53 -2.84
C ILE A 11 -8.61 11.03 -2.73
N GLY A 12 -8.32 10.24 -1.71
CA GLY A 12 -6.98 9.68 -1.47
C GLY A 12 -6.47 10.05 -0.08
N ARG A 13 -5.29 9.53 0.22
CA ARG A 13 -4.61 9.71 1.51
C ARG A 13 -3.12 9.92 1.27
N GLU A 14 -2.51 10.75 2.11
CA GLU A 14 -1.11 11.09 2.13
C GLU A 14 -0.50 10.75 3.51
N GLY A 15 0.81 10.50 3.51
CA GLY A 15 1.58 10.12 4.68
C GLY A 15 1.47 8.64 5.05
N GLY A 16 2.54 8.10 5.65
CA GLY A 16 2.60 6.69 6.05
C GLY A 16 2.45 5.72 4.86
N VAL A 17 1.93 4.53 5.15
CA VAL A 17 1.77 3.46 4.15
C VAL A 17 0.71 3.81 3.10
N GLU A 18 -0.39 4.44 3.50
CA GLU A 18 -1.49 4.82 2.57
C GLU A 18 -1.02 5.83 1.51
N GLY A 19 -0.12 6.75 1.86
CA GLY A 19 0.45 7.72 0.92
C GLY A 19 1.34 7.13 -0.17
N LEU A 20 1.86 5.91 0.02
CA LEU A 20 2.69 5.22 -0.98
C LEU A 20 1.87 4.40 -1.98
N ALA A 21 0.64 4.02 -1.62
CA ALA A 21 -0.23 3.18 -2.43
C ALA A 21 -0.46 3.66 -3.88
N PRO A 22 -0.61 4.97 -4.19
CA PRO A 22 -0.79 5.39 -5.59
C PRO A 22 0.51 5.40 -6.41
N PHE A 23 1.68 5.27 -5.78
CA PHE A 23 2.99 5.31 -6.44
C PHE A 23 3.65 3.94 -6.56
N LEU A 24 3.09 2.92 -5.92
CA LEU A 24 3.60 1.56 -5.90
C LEU A 24 2.50 0.59 -6.35
N GLU A 25 2.89 -0.48 -7.04
CA GLU A 25 1.99 -1.56 -7.41
C GLU A 25 2.17 -2.75 -6.46
N THR A 26 1.07 -3.37 -6.04
CA THR A 26 1.13 -4.59 -5.24
C THR A 26 1.51 -5.77 -6.12
N LYS A 27 2.70 -6.33 -5.91
CA LYS A 27 3.16 -7.54 -6.60
C LYS A 27 2.89 -8.78 -5.76
N THR A 28 2.06 -9.68 -6.28
CA THR A 28 1.87 -11.02 -5.67
C THR A 28 3.02 -11.93 -6.09
N ILE A 29 3.59 -12.66 -5.14
CA ILE A 29 4.66 -13.65 -5.37
C ILE A 29 4.17 -15.00 -4.86
N LEU A 30 4.15 -16.00 -5.74
CA LEU A 30 3.86 -17.39 -5.38
C LEU A 30 5.18 -18.12 -5.18
N LEU A 31 5.32 -18.79 -4.05
CA LEU A 31 6.49 -19.58 -3.71
C LEU A 31 6.15 -21.06 -3.86
N ASP A 32 7.05 -21.82 -4.51
CA ASP A 32 6.88 -23.25 -4.77
C ASP A 32 7.35 -24.15 -3.61
N GLY A 33 7.38 -23.60 -2.38
CA GLY A 33 7.89 -24.34 -1.23
C GLY A 33 7.81 -23.56 0.07
N MET A 34 7.89 -24.30 1.18
CA MET A 34 8.01 -23.69 2.50
C MET A 34 9.38 -23.02 2.66
N PRO A 35 9.46 -21.84 3.28
CA PRO A 35 10.74 -21.18 3.54
C PRO A 35 11.63 -22.09 4.40
N SER A 36 12.91 -22.19 4.05
CA SER A 36 13.88 -22.92 4.86
C SER A 36 14.01 -22.26 6.23
N GLN A 37 13.85 -23.05 7.29
CA GLN A 37 14.14 -22.58 8.65
C GLN A 37 15.66 -22.47 8.80
N ILE A 38 16.16 -21.24 8.94
CA ILE A 38 17.50 -20.96 9.49
C ILE A 38 17.36 -20.90 11.01
#